data_AF-A0AB34JK85-F1
#
_entry.id   AF-A0AB34JK85-F1
#
_cell.length_a   1.000
_cell.length_b   1.000
_cell.length_c   1.000
_cell.angle_alpha   90.00
_cell.angle_beta   90.00
_cell.angle_gamma   90.00
#
_symmetry.space_group_name_H-M   'P 1'
#
loop_
_entity.id
_entity.type
_entity.pdbx_description
1 polymer ?
#
loop_
_entity_poly.entity_id
_entity_poly.type
_entity_poly.pdbx_seq_one_letter_code
_entity_poly.pdbx_strand_id
1 'polypeptide(L)'
;MEESWQAVDNSAEFAGDAETRDDDGTIDRVRDPPEELLPVLAAIKEKCLVERIDIHSVFAEAGASPFGVLATTKFVSSLCVNLPRFLIDAEVFDAIIDAYGVGYRNPVGIWESIAWLDFCEDVRNATDTTEGQVATRLARVRSAHITFKSLASRPEDLGDLTY
;
A
#
# COMPACT_ATOMS: atom_id res chain seq x y z
N MET A 1 -37.87 1.00 31.90
CA MET A 1 -37.07 0.39 30.82
C MET A 1 -36.07 1.46 30.43
N GLU A 2 -34.92 1.45 31.10
CA GLU A 2 -33.83 2.39 30.84
C GLU A 2 -32.84 1.69 29.91
N GLU A 3 -32.81 2.12 28.65
CA GLU A 3 -31.82 1.65 27.67
C GLU A 3 -30.47 2.27 28.03
N SER A 4 -29.57 1.41 28.52
CA SER A 4 -28.19 1.74 28.81
C SER A 4 -27.41 1.86 27.51
N TRP A 5 -27.04 3.08 27.13
CA TRP A 5 -26.07 3.33 26.07
C TRP A 5 -24.67 2.95 26.57
N GLN A 6 -24.19 1.76 26.17
CA GLN A 6 -22.78 1.42 26.32
C GLN A 6 -21.98 2.22 25.29
N ALA A 7 -21.23 3.21 25.78
CA ALA A 7 -20.18 3.84 24.99
C ALA A 7 -19.12 2.78 24.70
N VAL A 8 -18.97 2.42 23.43
CA VAL A 8 -17.83 1.62 22.97
C VAL A 8 -16.64 2.56 22.95
N ASP A 9 -15.80 2.43 23.99
CA ASP A 9 -14.53 3.13 24.11
C ASP A 9 -13.61 2.62 22.99
N ASN A 10 -13.63 3.32 21.86
CA ASN A 10 -12.77 3.04 20.71
C ASN A 10 -11.52 3.91 20.81
N SER A 11 -10.86 3.85 21.96
CA SER A 11 -9.54 4.42 22.18
C SER A 11 -8.53 3.54 21.45
N ALA A 12 -8.44 3.70 20.13
CA ALA A 12 -7.27 3.27 19.39
C ALA A 12 -6.07 3.98 20.03
N GLU A 13 -5.26 3.20 20.73
CA GLU A 13 -4.05 3.63 21.43
C GLU A 13 -3.12 4.33 20.41
N PHE A 14 -3.17 5.66 20.39
CA PHE A 14 -2.16 6.50 19.78
C PHE A 14 -0.87 6.36 20.59
N ALA A 15 -0.17 5.25 20.37
CA ALA A 15 1.25 5.15 20.72
C ALA A 15 2.00 6.08 19.77
N GLY A 16 2.19 7.32 20.22
CA GLY A 16 3.19 8.22 19.68
C GLY A 16 4.56 7.70 20.11
N ASP A 17 5.15 6.85 19.28
CA ASP A 17 6.57 6.52 19.38
C ASP A 17 7.36 7.60 18.64
N ALA A 18 8.46 8.01 19.28
CA ALA A 18 9.23 9.18 18.92
C ALA A 18 9.77 9.11 17.49
N GLU A 19 9.59 10.21 16.74
CA GLU A 19 10.12 10.49 15.40
C GLU A 19 11.64 10.23 15.31
N THR A 20 12.01 9.02 14.93
CA THR A 20 13.35 8.70 14.43
C THR A 20 13.41 9.13 12.98
N ARG A 21 14.43 9.92 12.62
CA ARG A 21 14.76 10.17 11.22
C ARG A 21 15.25 8.86 10.60
N ASP A 22 14.72 8.54 9.44
CA ASP A 22 15.13 7.40 8.62
C ASP A 22 16.51 7.62 7.95
N ASP A 23 16.96 6.62 7.19
CA ASP A 23 18.26 6.61 6.51
C ASP A 23 18.33 7.59 5.31
N ASP A 24 17.19 8.16 4.88
CA ASP A 24 17.12 9.12 3.77
C ASP A 24 16.95 10.59 4.22
N GLY A 25 16.74 10.79 5.52
CA GLY A 25 16.63 12.08 6.18
C GLY A 25 15.20 12.61 6.25
N THR A 26 14.20 11.79 5.91
CA THR A 26 12.79 12.08 6.15
C THR A 26 12.34 11.63 7.55
N ILE A 27 11.10 11.97 7.87
CA ILE A 27 10.50 11.65 9.16
C ILE A 27 9.41 10.65 8.83
N ASP A 28 9.59 9.41 9.29
CA ASP A 28 8.56 8.36 9.22
C ASP A 28 7.27 8.90 9.80
N ARG A 29 6.25 9.04 8.94
CA ARG A 29 4.93 9.51 9.38
C ARG A 29 4.03 8.38 9.79
N VAL A 30 4.31 7.18 9.32
CA VAL A 30 3.53 5.98 9.57
C VAL A 30 4.40 4.89 10.16
N ARG A 31 3.75 3.93 10.82
CA ARG A 31 4.43 2.74 11.32
C ARG A 31 4.76 1.80 10.17
N ASP A 32 5.67 0.87 10.43
CA ASP A 32 5.97 -0.23 9.52
C ASP A 32 4.68 -0.89 9.00
N PRO A 33 4.63 -1.27 7.71
CA PRO A 33 3.45 -1.88 7.14
C PRO A 33 3.17 -3.25 7.77
N PRO A 34 1.89 -3.63 7.94
CA PRO A 34 1.52 -4.95 8.42
C PRO A 34 2.08 -6.07 7.52
N GLU A 35 2.41 -7.22 8.12
CA GLU A 35 3.07 -8.34 7.41
C GLU A 35 2.29 -8.82 6.17
N GLU A 36 0.96 -8.71 6.19
CA GLU A 36 0.08 -9.07 5.07
C GLU A 36 0.24 -8.16 3.84
N LEU A 37 0.71 -6.92 4.04
CA LEU A 37 0.98 -5.98 2.94
C LEU A 37 2.37 -6.19 2.33
N LEU A 38 3.32 -6.83 3.01
CA LEU A 38 4.67 -7.03 2.48
C LEU A 38 4.67 -7.75 1.11
N PRO A 39 3.90 -8.84 0.90
CA PRO A 39 3.72 -9.44 -0.44
C PRO A 39 3.19 -8.48 -1.49
N VAL A 40 2.26 -7.58 -1.12
CA VAL A 40 1.65 -6.60 -2.03
C VAL A 40 2.71 -5.58 -2.46
N LEU A 41 3.45 -5.03 -1.51
CA LEU A 41 4.51 -4.05 -1.75
C LEU A 41 5.62 -4.66 -2.62
N ALA A 42 5.99 -5.91 -2.37
CA ALA A 42 6.93 -6.66 -3.19
C ALA A 42 6.40 -6.86 -4.63
N ALA A 43 5.11 -7.16 -4.79
CA ALA A 43 4.51 -7.32 -6.12
C ALA A 43 4.50 -5.99 -6.90
N ILE A 44 4.20 -4.87 -6.23
CA ILE A 44 4.24 -3.53 -6.82
C ILE A 44 5.68 -3.17 -7.21
N LYS A 45 6.66 -3.41 -6.33
CA LYS A 45 8.09 -3.22 -6.60
C LYS A 45 8.53 -3.95 -7.85
N GLU A 46 8.28 -5.25 -7.91
CA GLU A 46 8.66 -6.09 -9.04
C GLU A 46 7.96 -5.63 -10.33
N LYS A 47 6.71 -5.18 -10.24
CA LYS A 47 5.99 -4.63 -11.39
C LYS A 47 6.62 -3.35 -11.92
N CYS A 48 6.97 -2.43 -11.02
CA CYS A 48 7.68 -1.21 -11.35
C CYS A 48 9.04 -1.50 -11.99
N LEU A 49 9.78 -2.50 -11.50
CA LEU A 49 11.06 -2.93 -12.08
C LEU A 49 10.89 -3.50 -13.49
N VAL A 50 9.91 -4.39 -13.69
CA VAL A 50 9.61 -5.00 -15.00
C VAL A 50 9.21 -3.96 -16.04
N GLU A 51 8.38 -3.00 -15.65
CA GLU A 51 7.85 -1.96 -16.55
C GLU A 51 8.73 -0.69 -16.61
N ARG A 52 9.85 -0.67 -15.85
CA ARG A 52 10.78 0.47 -15.72
C ARG A 52 10.07 1.76 -15.28
N ILE A 53 9.16 1.61 -14.33
CA ILE A 53 8.41 2.72 -13.74
C ILE A 53 9.16 3.17 -12.48
N ASP A 54 9.52 4.46 -12.45
CA ASP A 54 9.99 5.10 -11.23
C ASP A 54 8.79 5.64 -10.44
N ILE A 55 8.39 4.88 -9.40
CA ILE A 55 7.21 5.18 -8.60
C ILE A 55 7.32 6.54 -7.87
N HIS A 56 8.53 6.95 -7.52
CA HIS A 56 8.76 8.23 -6.85
C HIS A 56 8.46 9.40 -7.81
N SER A 57 8.98 9.32 -9.04
CA SER A 57 8.68 10.31 -10.08
C SER A 57 7.19 10.35 -10.42
N VAL A 58 6.53 9.20 -10.49
CA VAL A 58 5.07 9.10 -10.72
C VAL A 58 4.27 9.90 -9.69
N PHE A 59 4.58 9.75 -8.40
CA PHE A 59 3.87 10.48 -7.35
C PHE A 59 4.25 11.97 -7.32
N ALA A 60 5.53 12.30 -7.53
CA ALA A 60 5.96 13.69 -7.65
C ALA A 60 5.18 14.43 -8.76
N GLU A 61 5.02 13.82 -9.93
CA GLU A 61 4.24 14.36 -11.06
C GLU A 61 2.73 14.46 -10.77
N ALA A 62 2.19 13.58 -9.92
CA ALA A 62 0.79 13.64 -9.47
C ALA A 62 0.50 14.84 -8.53
N GLY A 63 1.53 15.61 -8.19
CA GLY A 63 1.47 16.72 -7.26
C GLY A 63 1.58 16.27 -5.81
N ALA A 64 2.40 15.26 -5.55
CA ALA A 64 2.80 14.91 -4.21
C ALA A 64 3.63 16.03 -3.58
N SER A 65 3.39 16.28 -2.30
CA SER A 65 4.07 17.33 -1.57
C SER A 65 5.53 16.94 -1.29
N PRO A 66 6.49 17.88 -1.35
CA PRO A 66 7.86 17.65 -0.90
C PRO A 66 7.95 17.27 0.57
N PHE A 67 6.90 17.56 1.35
CA PHE A 67 6.84 17.12 2.72
C PHE A 67 6.68 15.61 2.83
N GLY A 68 6.16 14.91 1.83
CA GLY A 68 5.94 13.46 1.88
C GLY A 68 4.48 13.04 2.04
N VAL A 69 3.54 13.94 1.70
CA VAL A 69 2.10 13.65 1.71
C VAL A 69 1.46 13.82 0.33
N LEU A 70 0.49 12.98 0.00
CA LEU A 70 -0.27 13.03 -1.24
C LEU A 70 -1.75 12.75 -0.95
N ALA A 71 -2.67 13.49 -1.59
CA ALA A 71 -4.10 13.25 -1.40
C ALA A 71 -4.47 11.82 -1.83
N THR A 72 -5.26 11.10 -1.03
CA THR A 72 -5.60 9.69 -1.24
C THR A 72 -6.18 9.41 -2.63
N THR A 73 -7.09 10.26 -3.11
CA THR A 73 -7.67 10.14 -4.46
C THR A 73 -6.60 10.21 -5.55
N LYS A 74 -5.59 11.08 -5.38
CA LYS A 74 -4.48 11.20 -6.34
C LYS A 74 -3.56 10.00 -6.26
N PHE A 75 -3.26 9.50 -5.06
CA PHE A 75 -2.45 8.31 -4.85
C PHE A 75 -3.04 7.10 -5.59
N VAL A 76 -4.31 6.78 -5.34
CA VAL A 76 -5.01 5.66 -6.00
C VAL A 76 -5.07 5.88 -7.51
N SER A 77 -5.42 7.08 -7.95
CA SER A 77 -5.49 7.39 -9.39
C SER A 77 -4.13 7.24 -10.08
N SER A 78 -3.04 7.65 -9.44
CA SER A 78 -1.69 7.54 -10.00
C SER A 78 -1.26 6.08 -10.16
N LEU A 79 -1.55 5.22 -9.18
CA LEU A 79 -1.26 3.80 -9.28
C LEU A 79 -2.05 3.16 -10.42
N CYS A 80 -3.36 3.40 -10.50
CA CYS A 80 -4.20 2.83 -11.56
C CYS A 80 -3.79 3.28 -12.97
N VAL A 81 -3.37 4.55 -13.12
CA VAL A 81 -2.96 5.10 -14.43
C VAL A 81 -1.59 4.57 -14.87
N ASN A 82 -0.63 4.48 -13.94
CA ASN A 82 0.74 4.09 -14.26
C ASN A 82 0.95 2.57 -14.25
N LEU A 83 0.06 1.82 -13.60
CA LEU A 83 0.07 0.36 -13.60
C LEU A 83 -1.22 -0.19 -14.26
N PRO A 84 -1.53 0.16 -15.52
CA PRO A 84 -2.85 -0.06 -16.14
C PRO A 84 -3.20 -1.53 -16.36
N ARG A 85 -2.22 -2.44 -16.26
CA ARG A 85 -2.42 -3.90 -16.38
C ARG A 85 -2.12 -4.64 -15.08
N PHE A 86 -1.93 -3.91 -14.00
CA PHE A 86 -1.76 -4.45 -12.67
C PHE A 86 -3.03 -4.09 -11.90
N LEU A 87 -4.01 -4.97 -11.97
CA LEU A 87 -5.28 -4.76 -11.30
C LEU A 87 -5.03 -4.97 -9.81
N ILE A 88 -5.20 -3.92 -9.02
CA ILE A 88 -5.12 -3.99 -7.56
C ILE A 88 -6.56 -3.98 -7.05
N ASP A 89 -6.92 -4.99 -6.28
CA ASP A 89 -8.28 -5.11 -5.75
C ASP A 89 -8.58 -4.01 -4.71
N ALA A 90 -9.87 -3.68 -4.55
CA ALA A 90 -10.31 -2.63 -3.63
C ALA A 90 -9.88 -2.92 -2.18
N GLU A 91 -9.94 -4.19 -1.75
CA GLU A 91 -9.51 -4.59 -0.40
C GLU A 91 -8.02 -4.31 -0.15
N VAL A 92 -7.20 -4.49 -1.19
CA VAL A 92 -5.76 -4.21 -1.12
C VAL A 92 -5.50 -2.70 -1.07
N PHE A 93 -6.26 -1.91 -1.85
CA PHE A 93 -6.19 -0.45 -1.74
C PHE A 93 -6.61 0.04 -0.36
N ASP A 94 -7.69 -0.50 0.21
CA ASP A 94 -8.15 -0.10 1.54
C ASP A 94 -7.09 -0.41 2.61
N ALA A 95 -6.43 -1.56 2.52
CA ALA A 95 -5.33 -1.91 3.42
C ALA A 95 -4.11 -0.99 3.28
N ILE A 96 -3.71 -0.64 2.04
CA ILE A 96 -2.64 0.34 1.79
C ILE A 96 -3.05 1.72 2.35
N ILE A 97 -4.29 2.15 2.13
CA ILE A 97 -4.79 3.44 2.62
C ILE A 97 -4.83 3.48 4.15
N ASP A 98 -5.19 2.38 4.81
CA ASP A 98 -5.21 2.32 6.27
C ASP A 98 -3.80 2.32 6.86
N ALA A 99 -2.85 1.62 6.23
CA ALA A 99 -1.45 1.56 6.67
C ALA A 99 -0.68 2.88 6.47
N TYR A 100 -0.85 3.53 5.31
CA TYR A 100 -0.12 4.75 4.95
C TYR A 100 -0.95 6.04 5.14
N GLY A 101 -2.15 5.92 5.69
CA GLY A 101 -3.09 7.02 5.89
C GLY A 101 -2.61 8.03 6.92
N VAL A 102 -2.65 9.31 6.56
CA VAL A 102 -2.26 10.42 7.43
C VAL A 102 -3.25 11.59 7.37
N GLY A 103 -3.30 12.35 8.46
CA GLY A 103 -4.13 13.55 8.58
C GLY A 103 -5.53 13.24 9.09
N TYR A 104 -6.56 13.87 8.50
CA TYR A 104 -7.94 13.65 8.93
C TYR A 104 -8.50 12.33 8.35
N ARG A 105 -9.04 11.50 9.24
CA ARG A 105 -9.85 10.34 8.85
C ARG A 105 -11.32 10.72 8.89
N ASN A 106 -11.99 10.60 7.74
CA ASN A 106 -13.41 10.94 7.66
C ASN A 106 -14.27 9.90 8.41
N PRO A 107 -15.56 10.20 8.70
CA PRO A 107 -16.44 9.27 9.41
C PRO A 107 -16.73 7.96 8.65
N VAL A 108 -16.41 7.92 7.35
CA VAL A 108 -16.55 6.74 6.48
C VAL A 108 -15.28 5.86 6.58
N GLY A 109 -14.24 6.30 7.29
CA GLY A 109 -13.01 5.54 7.53
C GLY A 109 -11.90 5.80 6.52
N ILE A 110 -12.06 6.74 5.59
CA ILE A 110 -11.07 7.06 4.55
C ILE A 110 -10.17 8.21 5.03
N TRP A 111 -8.86 8.05 4.84
CA TRP A 111 -7.86 9.07 5.11
C TRP A 111 -7.82 10.13 4.00
N GLU A 112 -7.63 11.39 4.38
CA GLU A 112 -7.51 12.51 3.43
C GLU A 112 -6.21 12.45 2.61
N SER A 113 -5.11 12.07 3.26
CA SER A 113 -3.77 12.02 2.68
C SER A 113 -3.06 10.70 2.97
N ILE A 114 -2.05 10.41 2.17
CA ILE A 114 -1.18 9.24 2.24
C ILE A 114 0.27 9.70 2.41
N ALA A 115 1.01 9.04 3.30
CA ALA A 115 2.46 9.17 3.45
C ALA A 115 3.17 8.48 2.28
N TRP A 116 3.28 9.18 1.14
CA TRP A 116 3.73 8.57 -0.12
C TRP A 116 5.25 8.31 -0.16
N LEU A 117 6.05 9.05 0.62
CA LEU A 117 7.50 8.82 0.72
C LEU A 117 7.76 7.50 1.44
N ASP A 118 7.18 7.33 2.63
CA ASP A 118 7.21 6.10 3.43
C ASP A 118 6.74 4.90 2.58
N PHE A 119 5.64 5.06 1.84
CA PHE A 119 5.18 4.04 0.89
C PHE A 119 6.22 3.71 -0.20
N CYS A 120 6.87 4.70 -0.79
CA CYS A 120 7.88 4.47 -1.82
C CYS A 120 9.13 3.79 -1.26
N GLU A 121 9.52 4.15 -0.05
CA GLU A 121 10.62 3.51 0.68
C GLU A 121 10.31 2.04 0.95
N ASP A 122 9.14 1.75 1.51
CA ASP A 122 8.72 0.39 1.79
C ASP A 122 8.60 -0.44 0.51
N VAL A 123 8.05 0.12 -0.57
CA VAL A 123 8.05 -0.54 -1.88
C VAL A 123 9.48 -0.80 -2.35
N ARG A 124 10.42 0.12 -2.15
CA ARG A 124 11.83 -0.09 -2.52
C ARG A 124 12.48 -1.19 -1.66
N ASN A 125 12.18 -1.24 -0.38
CA ASN A 125 12.76 -2.17 0.59
C ASN A 125 12.03 -3.53 0.63
N ALA A 126 10.83 -3.62 0.07
CA ALA A 126 10.01 -4.81 0.08
C ALA A 126 10.75 -6.00 -0.53
N THR A 127 10.65 -7.13 0.17
CA THR A 127 11.18 -8.42 -0.28
C THR A 127 10.01 -9.38 -0.46
N ASP A 128 10.06 -10.22 -1.49
CA ASP A 128 9.03 -11.21 -1.75
C ASP A 128 9.03 -12.28 -0.63
N THR A 129 8.05 -12.20 0.26
CA THR A 129 7.84 -13.13 1.38
C THR A 129 6.93 -14.30 1.01
N THR A 130 6.41 -14.35 -0.22
CA THR A 130 5.46 -15.38 -0.65
C THR A 130 6.13 -16.73 -0.95
N GLU A 131 5.43 -17.83 -0.67
CA GLU A 131 5.92 -19.17 -1.00
C GLU A 131 6.11 -19.33 -2.52
N GLY A 132 7.35 -19.55 -2.97
CA GLY A 132 7.64 -19.78 -4.39
C GLY A 132 7.67 -18.51 -5.26
N GLN A 133 7.84 -17.33 -4.64
CA GLN A 133 7.98 -16.04 -5.32
C GLN A 133 6.76 -15.67 -6.17
N VAL A 134 5.57 -15.85 -5.59
CA VAL A 134 4.28 -15.57 -6.21
C VAL A 134 4.17 -14.09 -6.59
N ALA A 135 4.57 -13.17 -5.71
CA ALA A 135 4.56 -11.74 -6.00
C ALA A 135 5.43 -11.41 -7.23
N THR A 136 6.65 -11.97 -7.30
CA THR A 136 7.54 -11.83 -8.46
C THR A 136 6.94 -12.42 -9.74
N ARG A 137 6.28 -13.57 -9.66
CA ARG A 137 5.62 -14.21 -10.82
C ARG A 137 4.46 -13.36 -11.32
N LEU A 138 3.60 -12.88 -10.43
CA LEU A 138 2.46 -12.03 -10.77
C LEU A 138 2.93 -10.74 -11.45
N ALA A 139 3.99 -10.09 -10.96
CA ALA A 139 4.53 -8.88 -11.57
C ALA A 139 4.94 -9.07 -13.06
N ARG A 140 5.45 -10.26 -13.41
CA ARG A 140 5.88 -10.60 -14.78
C ARG A 140 4.72 -10.93 -15.71
N VAL A 141 3.55 -11.29 -15.17
CA VAL A 141 2.35 -11.53 -15.97
C VAL A 141 1.84 -10.20 -16.53
N ARG A 142 1.41 -10.23 -17.79
CA ARG A 142 0.98 -9.04 -18.53
C ARG A 142 -0.22 -8.36 -17.87
N SER A 143 -1.16 -9.14 -17.35
CA SER A 143 -2.44 -8.71 -16.78
C SER A 143 -2.67 -9.41 -15.45
N ALA A 144 -1.94 -8.99 -14.40
CA ALA A 144 -2.05 -9.63 -13.09
C ALA A 144 -3.14 -8.96 -12.25
N HIS A 145 -3.85 -9.77 -11.47
CA HIS A 145 -4.81 -9.31 -10.47
C HIS A 145 -4.25 -9.58 -9.08
N ILE A 146 -3.93 -8.51 -8.37
CA ILE A 146 -3.40 -8.53 -7.01
C ILE A 146 -4.56 -8.48 -6.03
N THR A 147 -4.69 -9.58 -5.30
CA THR A 147 -5.63 -9.78 -4.19
C THR A 147 -4.83 -10.45 -3.08
N PHE A 148 -5.24 -10.33 -1.82
CA PHE A 148 -4.63 -11.10 -0.74
C PHE A 148 -4.69 -12.60 -1.00
N LYS A 149 -5.79 -13.06 -1.60
CA LYS A 149 -5.96 -14.46 -2.02
C LYS A 149 -4.94 -14.88 -3.07
N SER A 150 -4.68 -14.07 -4.10
CA SER A 150 -3.71 -14.43 -5.15
C SER A 150 -2.27 -14.46 -4.64
N LEU A 151 -1.94 -13.65 -3.64
CA LEU A 151 -0.62 -13.64 -2.99
C LEU A 151 -0.43 -14.77 -1.96
N ALA A 152 -1.52 -15.26 -1.36
CA ALA A 152 -1.52 -16.42 -0.47
C ALA A 152 -1.60 -17.76 -1.21
N SER A 153 -1.90 -17.76 -2.51
CA SER A 153 -1.97 -18.98 -3.33
C SER A 153 -0.62 -19.63 -3.49
N ARG A 154 -0.60 -20.96 -3.57
CA ARG A 154 0.62 -21.69 -3.94
C ARG A 154 0.99 -21.38 -5.39
N PRO A 155 2.29 -21.44 -5.74
CA PRO A 155 2.75 -21.17 -7.10
C PRO A 155 2.15 -22.09 -8.16
N GLU A 156 1.67 -23.27 -7.76
CA GLU A 156 1.05 -24.29 -8.62
C GLU A 156 -0.43 -23.97 -8.92
N ASP A 157 -1.10 -23.28 -8.00
CA ASP A 157 -2.51 -22.90 -8.09
C ASP A 157 -2.71 -21.64 -8.96
N LEU A 158 -1.63 -20.95 -9.34
CA LEU A 158 -1.63 -19.79 -10.24
C LEU A 158 -1.70 -20.19 -11.73
N GLY A 159 -1.91 -21.48 -12.03
CA GLY A 159 -1.95 -22.03 -13.38
C GLY A 159 -2.77 -21.19 -14.36
N ASP A 160 -2.16 -20.87 -15.51
CA ASP A 160 -2.72 -20.12 -16.65
C ASP A 160 -3.56 -18.88 -16.31
N LEU A 161 -3.21 -18.11 -15.27
CA LEU A 161 -3.75 -16.77 -15.03
C LEU A 161 -3.30 -15.73 -16.10
N THR A 162 -2.64 -16.17 -17.16
CA THR A 162 -2.43 -15.41 -18.39
C THR A 162 -3.71 -15.43 -19.24
N TYR A 163 -4.61 -14.48 -18.99
CA TYR A 163 -5.63 -14.10 -19.98
C TYR A 163 -5.07 -13.09 -21.00
#